data_AF-A0A962B574-F1
#
_entry.id   AF-A0A962B574-F1
#
_cell.length_a   1.000
_cell.length_b   1.000
_cell.length_c   1.000
_cell.angle_alpha   90.00
_cell.angle_beta   90.00
_cell.angle_gamma   90.00
#
_symmetry.space_group_name_H-M   'P 1'
#
loop_
_entity.id
_entity.type
_entity.pdbx_description
1 polymer ?
#
loop_
_entity_poly.entity_id
_entity_poly.type
_entity_poly.pdbx_seq_one_letter_code
_entity_poly.pdbx_strand_id
1 'polypeptide(L)'
;KAGIHASAILKDPSTYEHVPPESVGNRRRVLVSNQAGKSNILSELERVGIDVSKDDPRVVRLLEEVKVREAGGYAYEGADASFELLARRLLGEVPAFFTVDSFRVMVEKRHNAKGELVTVSEATVKVFVDCQDEPVWSVAEGNGPVNALDRALRKDLGRYQEHIAALELVDYRVRILTGGTEAVTRVLVETYDRSTGDRWSTVGVSPNIIDASFEALIDSITYKLMGATGRLKQASA
;
A
#
# COMPACT_ATOMS: atom_id res chain seq x y z
N LYS A 1 4.34 -19.96 5.79
CA LYS A 1 4.80 -21.37 5.56
C LYS A 1 3.58 -22.20 5.12
N ALA A 2 3.20 -22.22 3.83
CA ALA A 2 1.92 -22.84 3.43
C ALA A 2 1.74 -23.21 1.94
N GLY A 3 2.79 -23.31 1.12
CA GLY A 3 2.62 -23.49 -0.34
C GLY A 3 1.79 -24.73 -0.73
N ILE A 4 2.08 -25.89 -0.13
CA ILE A 4 1.38 -27.16 -0.40
C ILE A 4 -0.03 -27.16 0.21
N HIS A 5 -0.17 -26.66 1.45
CA HIS A 5 -1.46 -26.62 2.14
C HIS A 5 -2.44 -25.68 1.42
N ALA A 6 -1.97 -24.55 0.90
CA ALA A 6 -2.77 -23.62 0.11
C ALA A 6 -3.37 -24.30 -1.14
N SER A 7 -2.56 -25.08 -1.87
CA SER A 7 -3.04 -25.80 -3.06
C SER A 7 -4.06 -26.88 -2.70
N ALA A 8 -3.89 -27.56 -1.56
CA ALA A 8 -4.84 -28.57 -1.10
C ALA A 8 -6.17 -27.94 -0.62
N ILE A 9 -6.11 -26.84 0.13
CA ILE A 9 -7.29 -26.07 0.57
C ILE A 9 -8.10 -25.57 -0.64
N LEU A 10 -7.45 -25.10 -1.70
CA LEU A 10 -8.14 -24.65 -2.91
C LEU A 10 -8.87 -25.78 -3.67
N LYS A 11 -8.38 -27.02 -3.58
CA LYS A 11 -9.00 -28.18 -4.22
C LYS A 11 -10.11 -28.78 -3.38
N ASP A 12 -9.87 -28.92 -2.08
CA ASP A 12 -10.83 -29.46 -1.12
C ASP A 12 -10.66 -28.78 0.24
N PRO A 13 -11.41 -27.69 0.51
CA PRO A 13 -11.32 -26.96 1.77
C PRO A 13 -11.59 -27.81 3.01
N SER A 14 -12.43 -28.85 2.88
CA SER A 14 -12.84 -29.70 4.01
C SER A 14 -11.68 -30.49 4.65
N THR A 15 -10.58 -30.63 3.91
CA THR A 15 -9.37 -31.32 4.39
C THR A 15 -8.57 -30.53 5.43
N TYR A 16 -8.79 -29.21 5.54
CA TYR A 16 -8.10 -28.34 6.51
C TYR A 16 -9.03 -27.38 7.27
N GLU A 17 -10.24 -27.14 6.78
CA GLU A 17 -11.21 -26.24 7.38
C GLU A 17 -12.37 -27.03 7.98
N HIS A 18 -12.53 -26.97 9.30
CA HIS A 18 -13.65 -27.63 10.00
C HIS A 18 -15.01 -27.05 9.61
N VAL A 19 -15.06 -25.74 9.34
CA VAL A 19 -16.23 -25.02 8.85
C VAL A 19 -15.79 -23.99 7.82
N PRO A 20 -16.65 -23.63 6.83
CA PRO A 20 -16.35 -22.55 5.90
C PRO A 20 -16.09 -21.24 6.67
N PRO A 21 -15.01 -20.49 6.40
CA PRO A 21 -14.71 -19.23 7.09
C PRO A 21 -15.87 -18.23 7.05
N GLU A 22 -16.62 -18.23 5.95
CA GLU A 22 -17.76 -17.34 5.71
C GLU A 22 -18.90 -17.60 6.72
N SER A 23 -19.01 -18.84 7.24
CA SER A 23 -20.03 -19.21 8.23
C SER A 23 -19.83 -18.55 9.59
N VAL A 24 -18.62 -18.06 9.88
CA VAL A 24 -18.25 -17.38 11.13
C VAL A 24 -17.90 -15.91 10.92
N GLY A 25 -18.30 -15.33 9.78
CA GLY A 25 -17.99 -13.93 9.42
C GLY A 25 -16.51 -13.70 9.11
N ASN A 26 -15.74 -14.77 8.86
CA ASN A 26 -14.36 -14.69 8.42
C ASN A 26 -14.29 -14.94 6.90
N ARG A 27 -13.09 -14.84 6.33
CA ARG A 27 -12.85 -15.10 4.91
C ARG A 27 -11.64 -16.00 4.74
N ARG A 28 -11.70 -16.92 3.78
CA ARG A 28 -10.52 -17.69 3.36
C ARG A 28 -9.45 -16.75 2.84
N ARG A 29 -8.19 -16.95 3.26
CA ARG A 29 -7.03 -16.19 2.79
C ARG A 29 -5.97 -17.17 2.32
N VAL A 30 -5.61 -17.12 1.04
CA VAL A 30 -4.55 -17.96 0.49
C VAL A 30 -3.28 -17.14 0.45
N LEU A 31 -2.34 -17.50 1.31
CA LEU A 31 -1.12 -16.72 1.48
C LEU A 31 -0.30 -16.66 0.18
N VAL A 32 -0.18 -15.46 -0.38
CA VAL A 32 0.90 -15.11 -1.30
C VAL A 32 2.16 -15.02 -0.46
N SER A 33 3.11 -15.91 -0.71
CA SER A 33 4.41 -15.91 -0.03
C SER A 33 5.50 -16.43 -0.97
N ASN A 34 6.76 -16.43 -0.54
CA ASN A 34 7.89 -16.92 -1.32
C ASN A 34 7.80 -18.43 -1.62
N GLN A 35 6.97 -19.15 -0.85
CA GLN A 35 6.61 -20.56 -1.07
C GLN A 35 5.32 -20.73 -1.88
N ALA A 36 4.67 -19.64 -2.29
CA ALA A 36 3.46 -19.70 -3.10
C ALA A 36 3.79 -20.17 -4.52
N GLY A 37 2.95 -21.06 -5.04
CA GLY A 37 2.99 -21.47 -6.44
C GLY A 37 2.16 -20.54 -7.32
N LYS A 38 2.24 -20.77 -8.64
CA LYS A 38 1.43 -20.07 -9.66
C LYS A 38 -0.07 -20.13 -9.36
N SER A 39 -0.56 -21.24 -8.82
CA SER A 39 -1.97 -21.42 -8.42
C SER A 39 -2.43 -20.41 -7.36
N ASN A 40 -1.56 -20.09 -6.40
CA ASN A 40 -1.91 -19.17 -5.32
C ASN A 40 -2.00 -17.74 -5.84
N ILE A 41 -1.07 -17.34 -6.72
CA ILE A 41 -1.12 -16.04 -7.39
C ILE A 41 -2.40 -15.92 -8.21
N LEU A 42 -2.75 -16.94 -9.01
CA LEU A 42 -3.98 -16.92 -9.81
C LEU A 42 -5.24 -16.80 -8.94
N SER A 43 -5.32 -17.55 -7.85
CA SER A 43 -6.44 -17.45 -6.90
C SER A 43 -6.54 -16.07 -6.26
N GLU A 44 -5.40 -15.44 -5.95
CA GLU A 44 -5.38 -14.11 -5.33
C GLU A 44 -5.68 -13.01 -6.35
N LEU A 45 -5.28 -13.16 -7.61
CA LEU A 45 -5.69 -12.28 -8.72
C LEU A 45 -7.21 -12.33 -8.93
N GLU A 46 -7.79 -13.53 -8.98
CA GLU A 46 -9.24 -13.72 -9.08
C GLU A 46 -9.97 -13.06 -7.89
N ARG A 47 -9.45 -13.22 -6.66
CA ARG A 47 -10.01 -12.61 -5.45
C ARG A 47 -10.06 -11.08 -5.52
N VAL A 48 -9.06 -10.43 -6.12
CA VAL A 48 -9.03 -8.97 -6.30
C VAL A 48 -9.69 -8.51 -7.62
N GLY A 49 -10.39 -9.41 -8.31
CA GLY A 49 -11.14 -9.10 -9.52
C GLY A 49 -10.27 -8.84 -10.75
N ILE A 50 -9.09 -9.44 -10.82
CA ILE A 50 -8.20 -9.39 -11.98
C ILE A 50 -8.35 -10.70 -12.76
N ASP A 51 -9.01 -10.63 -13.91
CA ASP A 51 -9.13 -11.77 -14.83
C ASP A 51 -7.90 -11.86 -15.74
N VAL A 52 -7.15 -12.95 -15.62
CA VAL A 52 -5.96 -13.22 -16.42
C VAL A 52 -5.89 -14.69 -16.79
N SER A 53 -5.51 -14.98 -18.03
CA SER A 53 -5.27 -16.36 -18.46
C SER A 53 -4.17 -16.99 -17.61
N LYS A 54 -4.39 -18.24 -17.20
CA LYS A 54 -3.38 -19.04 -16.50
C LYS A 54 -2.08 -19.14 -17.29
N ASP A 55 -2.11 -19.02 -18.62
CA ASP A 55 -0.94 -19.15 -19.48
C ASP A 55 -0.29 -17.80 -19.82
N ASP A 56 -0.79 -16.69 -19.25
CA ASP A 56 -0.23 -15.37 -19.45
C ASP A 56 1.18 -15.29 -18.82
N PRO A 57 2.22 -14.91 -19.59
CA PRO A 57 3.59 -14.79 -19.08
C PRO A 57 3.73 -13.75 -17.96
N ARG A 58 2.81 -12.77 -17.86
CA ARG A 58 2.79 -11.76 -16.79
C ARG A 58 2.53 -12.37 -15.42
N VAL A 59 1.82 -13.49 -15.34
CA VAL A 59 1.58 -14.20 -14.07
C VAL A 59 2.89 -14.75 -13.49
N VAL A 60 3.77 -15.29 -14.36
CA VAL A 60 5.08 -15.78 -13.94
C VAL A 60 5.96 -14.62 -13.46
N ARG A 61 5.96 -13.50 -14.18
CA ARG A 61 6.69 -12.29 -13.77
C ARG A 61 6.19 -11.74 -12.43
N LEU A 62 4.88 -11.71 -12.20
CA LEU A 62 4.30 -11.30 -10.92
C LEU A 62 4.76 -12.22 -9.78
N LEU A 63 4.77 -13.54 -10.00
CA LEU A 63 5.26 -14.49 -9.01
C LEU A 63 6.73 -14.26 -8.66
N GLU A 64 7.57 -13.99 -9.67
CA GLU A 64 8.99 -13.69 -9.47
C GLU A 64 9.19 -12.37 -8.71
N GLU A 65 8.47 -11.32 -9.10
CA GLU A 65 8.52 -10.01 -8.44
C GLU A 65 8.09 -10.09 -6.97
N VAL A 66 7.02 -10.82 -6.68
CA VAL A 66 6.58 -11.09 -5.31
C VAL A 66 7.69 -11.78 -4.51
N LYS A 67 8.33 -12.81 -5.06
CA LYS A 67 9.43 -13.52 -4.39
C LYS A 67 10.61 -12.60 -4.08
N VAL A 68 11.00 -11.76 -5.04
CA VAL A 68 12.09 -10.79 -4.87
C VAL A 68 11.75 -9.80 -3.76
N ARG A 69 10.56 -9.20 -3.80
CA ARG A 69 10.13 -8.23 -2.79
C ARG A 69 10.00 -8.85 -1.40
N GLU A 70 9.46 -10.06 -1.29
CA GLU A 70 9.39 -10.73 0.01
C GLU A 70 10.77 -11.07 0.59
N ALA A 71 11.74 -11.44 -0.24
CA ALA A 71 13.12 -11.61 0.19
C ALA A 71 13.73 -10.28 0.70
N GLY A 72 13.30 -9.15 0.13
CA GLY A 72 13.62 -7.81 0.60
C GLY A 72 12.87 -7.35 1.86
N GLY A 73 11.90 -8.14 2.34
CA GLY A 73 11.20 -7.89 3.60
C GLY A 73 9.71 -7.56 3.48
N TYR A 74 9.19 -7.40 2.26
CA TYR A 74 7.75 -7.17 2.05
C TYR A 74 6.94 -8.34 2.59
N ALA A 75 5.75 -8.03 3.09
CA ALA A 75 4.74 -9.03 3.41
C ALA A 75 3.43 -8.54 2.82
N TYR A 76 3.01 -9.21 1.75
CA TYR A 76 1.70 -8.96 1.15
C TYR A 76 0.57 -9.58 1.97
N GLU A 77 0.91 -10.48 2.91
CA GLU A 77 0.01 -10.94 3.96
C GLU A 77 -0.45 -9.76 4.83
N GLY A 78 -1.71 -9.35 4.66
CA GLY A 78 -2.29 -8.22 5.37
C GLY A 78 -2.04 -6.87 4.71
N ALA A 79 -1.52 -6.83 3.47
CA ALA A 79 -1.35 -5.64 2.66
C ALA A 79 -2.01 -5.82 1.28
N ASP A 80 -3.29 -6.24 1.30
CA ASP A 80 -4.03 -6.67 0.11
C ASP A 80 -4.01 -5.61 -1.02
N ALA A 81 -4.07 -4.32 -0.68
CA ALA A 81 -4.04 -3.23 -1.66
C ALA A 81 -2.67 -3.06 -2.33
N SER A 82 -1.55 -3.22 -1.59
CA SER A 82 -0.21 -3.17 -2.20
C SER A 82 0.03 -4.36 -3.14
N PHE A 83 -0.51 -5.54 -2.83
CA PHE A 83 -0.46 -6.68 -3.74
C PHE A 83 -1.28 -6.42 -5.01
N GLU A 84 -2.51 -5.93 -4.86
CA GLU A 84 -3.37 -5.61 -6.00
C GLU A 84 -2.73 -4.54 -6.90
N LEU A 85 -2.14 -3.49 -6.33
CA LEU A 85 -1.41 -2.48 -7.08
C LEU A 85 -0.19 -3.05 -7.82
N LEU A 86 0.58 -3.94 -7.18
CA LEU A 86 1.71 -4.60 -7.83
C LEU A 86 1.25 -5.39 -9.05
N ALA A 87 0.19 -6.20 -8.89
CA ALA A 87 -0.39 -6.98 -9.97
C ALA A 87 -0.87 -6.10 -11.12
N ARG A 88 -1.69 -5.08 -10.83
CA ARG A 88 -2.23 -4.17 -11.84
C ARG A 88 -1.13 -3.35 -12.53
N ARG A 89 -0.07 -2.93 -11.84
CA ARG A 89 1.09 -2.26 -12.44
C ARG A 89 1.76 -3.17 -13.49
N LEU A 90 1.98 -4.45 -13.17
CA LEU A 90 2.56 -5.42 -14.11
C LEU A 90 1.65 -5.77 -15.29
N LEU A 91 0.34 -5.60 -15.12
CA LEU A 91 -0.65 -5.78 -16.18
C LEU A 91 -0.87 -4.52 -17.02
N GLY A 92 -0.36 -3.37 -16.59
CA GLY A 92 -0.51 -2.08 -17.28
C GLY A 92 -1.82 -1.35 -16.97
N GLU A 93 -2.47 -1.69 -15.85
CA GLU A 93 -3.81 -1.21 -15.48
C GLU A 93 -3.81 -0.02 -14.50
N VAL A 94 -2.65 0.37 -13.95
CA VAL A 94 -2.55 1.48 -13.00
C VAL A 94 -2.16 2.76 -13.75
N PRO A 95 -3.05 3.77 -13.83
CA PRO A 95 -2.71 5.07 -14.38
C PRO A 95 -1.65 5.78 -13.54
N ALA A 96 -0.80 6.57 -14.19
CA ALA A 96 0.12 7.47 -13.50
C ALA A 96 -0.62 8.73 -13.02
N PHE A 97 -1.29 8.64 -11.87
CA PHE A 97 -2.02 9.77 -11.27
C PHE A 97 -1.06 10.88 -10.85
N PHE A 98 0.01 10.50 -10.15
CA PHE A 98 1.07 11.38 -9.70
C PHE A 98 2.36 10.59 -9.50
N THR A 99 3.49 11.28 -9.56
CA THR A 99 4.82 10.75 -9.25
C THR A 99 5.49 11.65 -8.25
N VAL A 100 6.01 11.07 -7.16
CA VAL A 100 6.81 11.82 -6.20
C VAL A 100 8.27 11.78 -6.64
N ASP A 101 8.86 12.95 -6.88
CA ASP A 101 10.25 13.09 -7.31
C ASP A 101 11.21 13.13 -6.13
N SER A 102 10.84 13.90 -5.10
CA SER A 102 11.63 14.00 -3.88
C SER A 102 10.78 14.43 -2.70
N PHE A 103 11.23 14.08 -1.50
CA PHE A 103 10.70 14.61 -0.26
C PHE A 103 11.84 15.00 0.67
N ARG A 104 11.57 15.95 1.56
CA ARG A 104 12.45 16.34 2.65
C ARG A 104 11.63 16.42 3.93
N VAL A 105 12.14 15.87 5.02
CA VAL A 105 11.52 15.98 6.34
C VAL A 105 12.52 16.54 7.32
N MET A 106 12.07 17.52 8.10
CA MET A 106 12.83 18.14 9.18
C MET A 106 12.10 17.89 10.49
N VAL A 107 12.82 17.36 11.47
CA VAL A 107 12.33 17.22 12.84
C VAL A 107 13.23 18.03 13.74
N GLU A 108 12.67 19.05 14.37
CA GLU A 108 13.41 19.96 15.25
C GLU A 108 12.83 19.88 16.66
N LYS A 109 13.71 19.69 17.65
CA LYS A 109 13.37 19.79 19.07
C LYS A 109 13.92 21.10 19.62
N ARG A 110 13.03 22.05 19.94
CA ARG A 110 13.40 23.41 20.36
C ARG A 110 12.52 23.93 21.49
N HIS A 111 12.95 25.00 22.15
CA HIS A 111 12.08 25.75 23.06
C HIS A 111 11.20 26.73 22.26
N ASN A 112 9.90 26.75 22.52
CA ASN A 112 8.99 27.74 21.93
C ASN A 112 9.13 29.11 22.64
N ALA A 113 8.36 30.11 22.19
CA ALA A 113 8.37 31.45 22.79
C ALA A 113 7.95 31.50 24.27
N LYS A 114 7.32 30.43 24.79
CA LYS A 114 6.95 30.27 26.21
C LYS A 114 8.00 29.52 27.03
N GLY A 115 9.14 29.17 26.42
CA GLY A 115 10.19 28.36 27.05
C GLY A 115 9.86 26.87 27.16
N GLU A 116 8.78 26.39 26.53
CA GLU A 116 8.39 24.99 26.57
C GLU A 116 9.15 24.19 25.50
N LEU A 117 9.64 23.00 25.86
CA LEU A 117 10.32 22.11 24.93
C LEU A 117 9.29 21.45 24.01
N VAL A 118 9.32 21.80 22.72
CA VAL A 118 8.43 21.29 21.69
C VAL A 118 9.20 20.56 20.60
N THR A 119 8.55 19.59 19.96
CA THR A 119 9.06 18.93 18.76
C THR A 119 8.21 19.36 17.58
N VAL A 120 8.82 19.98 16.58
CA VAL A 120 8.16 20.41 15.34
C VAL A 120 8.61 19.48 14.21
N SER A 121 7.67 19.01 13.42
CA SER A 121 7.97 18.24 12.20
C SER A 121 7.39 18.95 10.99
N GLU A 122 8.25 19.22 10.02
CA GLU A 122 7.91 19.82 8.73
C GLU A 122 8.32 18.88 7.61
N ALA A 123 7.48 18.76 6.58
CA ALA A 123 7.82 18.03 5.38
C ALA A 123 7.57 18.88 4.13
N THR A 124 8.46 18.73 3.16
CA THR A 124 8.33 19.26 1.80
C THR A 124 8.28 18.09 0.83
N VAL A 125 7.34 18.09 -0.10
CA VAL A 125 7.20 17.05 -1.14
C VAL A 125 7.14 17.73 -2.50
N LYS A 126 7.91 17.20 -3.46
CA LYS A 126 7.88 17.59 -4.87
C LYS A 126 7.17 16.51 -5.68
N VAL A 127 6.06 16.87 -6.32
CA VAL A 127 5.17 15.94 -7.02
C VAL A 127 4.90 16.41 -8.45
N PHE A 128 4.89 15.48 -9.39
CA PHE A 128 4.35 15.68 -10.73
C PHE A 128 2.96 15.05 -10.79
N VAL A 129 1.93 15.82 -11.17
CA VAL A 129 0.54 15.34 -11.28
C VAL A 129 0.18 15.17 -12.74
N ASP A 130 -0.55 14.10 -13.11
CA ASP A 130 -1.01 13.86 -14.48
C ASP A 130 0.11 13.83 -15.54
N CYS A 131 1.31 13.38 -15.16
CA CYS A 131 2.50 13.39 -16.02
C CYS A 131 2.84 14.77 -16.62
N GLN A 132 2.44 15.86 -15.95
CA GLN A 132 2.81 17.21 -16.35
C GLN A 132 4.32 17.45 -16.18
N ASP A 133 4.88 18.34 -16.99
CA ASP A 133 6.31 18.70 -16.94
C ASP A 133 6.65 19.63 -15.76
N GLU A 134 5.67 20.35 -15.22
CA GLU A 134 5.88 21.27 -14.11
C GLU A 134 5.58 20.58 -12.77
N PRO A 135 6.55 20.54 -11.83
CA PRO A 135 6.33 19.96 -10.51
C PRO A 135 5.64 20.95 -9.58
N VAL A 136 4.84 20.41 -8.67
CA VAL A 136 4.27 21.14 -7.54
C VAL A 136 5.07 20.86 -6.27
N TRP A 137 5.29 21.90 -5.47
CA TRP A 137 5.97 21.82 -4.18
C TRP A 137 4.97 22.07 -3.06
N SER A 138 4.80 21.07 -2.20
CA SER A 138 3.89 21.15 -1.07
C SER A 138 4.66 21.10 0.23
N VAL A 139 4.33 21.99 1.16
CA VAL A 139 4.90 22.04 2.51
C VAL A 139 3.79 21.93 3.54
N ALA A 140 4.01 21.10 4.56
CA ALA A 140 3.11 20.98 5.70
C ALA A 140 3.85 20.64 7.00
N GLU A 141 3.27 21.10 8.11
CA GLU A 141 3.66 20.71 9.46
C GLU A 141 2.75 19.58 9.98
N GLY A 142 3.29 18.77 10.89
CA GLY A 142 2.55 17.69 11.52
C GLY A 142 3.09 17.38 12.92
N ASN A 143 2.33 16.54 13.63
CA ASN A 143 2.70 16.08 14.98
C ASN A 143 3.93 15.14 14.97
N GLY A 144 4.37 14.72 13.80
CA GLY A 144 5.53 13.86 13.57
C GLY A 144 5.88 13.83 12.09
N PRO A 145 7.03 13.24 11.72
CA PRO A 145 7.54 13.28 10.36
C PRO A 145 6.60 12.61 9.34
N VAL A 146 5.99 11.47 9.70
CA VAL A 146 5.02 10.77 8.84
C VAL A 146 3.75 11.59 8.65
N ASN A 147 3.25 12.24 9.70
CA ASN A 147 2.07 13.09 9.61
C ASN A 147 2.32 14.36 8.78
N ALA A 148 3.50 14.96 8.92
CA ALA A 148 3.90 16.10 8.09
C ALA A 148 3.98 15.69 6.62
N LEU A 149 4.59 14.54 6.31
CA LEU A 149 4.67 14.00 4.95
C LEU A 149 3.30 13.70 4.33
N ASP A 150 2.43 13.00 5.07
CA ASP A 150 1.08 12.69 4.61
C ASP A 150 0.29 13.96 4.27
N ARG A 151 0.37 14.97 5.15
CA ARG A 151 -0.25 16.28 4.92
C ARG A 151 0.34 17.00 3.72
N ALA A 152 1.67 17.03 3.59
CA ALA A 152 2.35 17.68 2.50
C ALA A 152 1.99 17.03 1.16
N LEU A 153 2.04 15.69 1.07
CA LEU A 153 1.67 14.96 -0.14
C LEU A 153 0.22 15.21 -0.54
N ARG A 154 -0.72 15.19 0.41
CA ARG A 154 -2.15 15.38 0.11
C ARG A 154 -2.53 16.82 -0.20
N LYS A 155 -1.65 17.79 0.03
CA LYS A 155 -1.99 19.22 -0.03
C LYS A 155 -2.18 19.75 -1.44
N ASP A 156 -1.45 19.26 -2.44
CA ASP A 156 -1.53 19.78 -3.81
C ASP A 156 -1.53 18.68 -4.88
N LEU A 157 -2.41 17.69 -4.75
CA LEU A 157 -2.64 16.65 -5.79
C LEU A 157 -3.65 17.08 -6.87
N GLY A 158 -3.94 18.38 -6.98
CA GLY A 158 -4.83 18.94 -8.00
C GLY A 158 -6.24 18.33 -7.96
N ARG A 159 -6.75 17.90 -9.13
CA ARG A 159 -8.10 17.31 -9.27
C ARG A 159 -8.34 16.07 -8.41
N TYR A 160 -7.29 15.40 -7.94
CA TYR A 160 -7.40 14.20 -7.12
C TYR A 160 -7.71 14.49 -5.65
N GLN A 161 -7.59 15.75 -5.23
CA GLN A 161 -7.69 16.12 -3.83
C GLN A 161 -9.06 15.84 -3.21
N GLU A 162 -10.14 16.08 -3.97
CA GLU A 162 -11.50 15.79 -3.54
C GLU A 162 -11.73 14.29 -3.31
N HIS A 163 -11.09 13.44 -4.11
CA HIS A 163 -11.20 11.99 -4.00
C HIS A 163 -10.51 11.42 -2.76
N ILE A 164 -9.53 12.13 -2.20
CA ILE A 164 -8.70 11.65 -1.08
C ILE A 164 -8.95 12.39 0.23
N ALA A 165 -9.78 13.44 0.21
CA ALA A 165 -10.09 14.27 1.38
C ALA A 165 -10.73 13.49 2.54
N ALA A 166 -11.43 12.40 2.24
CA ALA A 166 -12.11 11.55 3.22
C ALA A 166 -11.22 10.44 3.82
N LEU A 167 -9.97 10.30 3.35
CA LEU A 167 -9.07 9.24 3.80
C LEU A 167 -8.48 9.52 5.18
N GLU A 168 -8.53 8.52 6.05
CA GLU A 168 -7.97 8.56 7.39
C GLU A 168 -7.03 7.37 7.63
N LEU A 169 -5.86 7.63 8.19
CA LEU A 169 -4.93 6.60 8.63
C LEU A 169 -5.41 6.05 9.99
N VAL A 170 -5.91 4.82 10.03
CA VAL A 170 -6.56 4.25 11.23
C VAL A 170 -5.69 3.24 11.97
N ASP A 171 -4.68 2.66 11.32
CA ASP A 171 -3.69 1.79 11.97
C ASP A 171 -2.31 2.00 11.33
N TYR A 172 -1.27 1.87 12.15
CA TYR A 172 0.12 2.06 11.76
C TYR A 172 1.00 1.09 12.56
N ARG A 173 1.59 0.10 11.87
CA ARG A 173 2.39 -0.95 12.47
C ARG A 173 3.77 -1.02 11.85
N VAL A 174 4.80 -0.99 12.70
CA VAL A 174 6.20 -1.09 12.30
C VAL A 174 6.74 -2.45 12.73
N ARG A 175 7.45 -3.12 11.83
CA ARG A 175 8.20 -4.33 12.14
C ARG A 175 9.64 -4.21 11.67
N ILE A 176 10.56 -4.47 12.59
CA ILE A 176 11.99 -4.50 12.30
C ILE A 176 12.34 -5.92 11.87
N LEU A 177 12.94 -6.08 10.69
CA LEU A 177 13.21 -7.38 10.08
C LEU A 177 14.61 -7.90 10.38
N THR A 178 15.58 -6.99 10.51
CA THR A 178 16.99 -7.30 10.84
C THR A 178 17.40 -6.61 12.14
N GLY A 179 18.61 -6.87 12.64
CA GLY A 179 19.11 -6.24 13.86
C GLY A 179 19.89 -4.95 13.59
N GLY A 180 20.04 -4.12 14.62
CA GLY A 180 20.88 -2.92 14.60
C GLY A 180 20.14 -1.65 14.17
N THR A 181 20.85 -0.51 14.18
CA THR A 181 20.31 0.81 13.81
C THR A 181 20.08 0.96 12.30
N GLU A 182 20.65 0.05 11.49
CA GLU A 182 20.51 0.01 10.03
C GLU A 182 19.47 -1.03 9.59
N ALA A 183 18.61 -1.46 10.51
CA ALA A 183 17.69 -2.55 10.25
C ALA A 183 16.65 -2.19 9.18
N VAL A 184 16.39 -3.16 8.30
CA VAL A 184 15.31 -3.04 7.32
C VAL A 184 13.99 -3.01 8.08
N THR A 185 13.22 -1.96 7.83
CA THR A 185 11.96 -1.70 8.50
C THR A 185 10.81 -1.93 7.53
N ARG A 186 9.84 -2.74 7.94
CA ARG A 186 8.55 -2.90 7.26
C ARG A 186 7.49 -2.08 7.98
N VAL A 187 6.82 -1.21 7.24
CA VAL A 187 5.69 -0.41 7.72
C VAL A 187 4.43 -0.90 7.05
N LEU A 188 3.43 -1.23 7.86
CA LEU A 188 2.08 -1.56 7.42
C LEU A 188 1.15 -0.45 7.88
N VAL A 189 0.33 0.06 6.96
CA VAL A 189 -0.67 1.08 7.27
C VAL A 189 -2.05 0.59 6.89
N GLU A 190 -3.06 0.92 7.70
CA GLU A 190 -4.47 0.73 7.35
C GLU A 190 -5.12 2.10 7.14
N THR A 191 -5.80 2.23 6.01
CA THR A 191 -6.52 3.45 5.64
C THR A 191 -8.01 3.15 5.62
N TYR A 192 -8.77 4.06 6.22
CA TYR A 192 -10.22 4.08 6.22
C TYR A 192 -10.73 5.22 5.35
N ASP A 193 -11.69 4.93 4.48
CA ASP A 193 -12.37 5.94 3.70
C ASP A 193 -13.72 6.27 4.32
N ARG A 194 -13.84 7.48 4.89
CA ARG A 194 -15.09 7.93 5.51
C ARG A 194 -16.23 8.11 4.51
N SER A 195 -15.93 8.25 3.21
CA SER A 195 -16.95 8.46 2.17
C SER A 195 -17.64 7.17 1.73
N THR A 196 -16.93 6.04 1.72
CA THR A 196 -17.47 4.73 1.29
C THR A 196 -17.63 3.74 2.42
N GLY A 197 -16.90 3.92 3.53
CA GLY A 197 -16.80 2.94 4.61
C GLY A 197 -15.75 1.85 4.36
N ASP A 198 -15.00 1.94 3.25
CA ASP A 198 -14.00 0.93 2.88
C ASP A 198 -12.74 1.02 3.74
N ARG A 199 -12.07 -0.12 3.91
CA ARG A 199 -10.76 -0.24 4.58
C ARG A 199 -9.81 -1.06 3.74
N TRP A 200 -8.56 -0.61 3.68
CA TRP A 200 -7.49 -1.36 3.04
C TRP A 200 -6.17 -1.14 3.76
N SER A 201 -5.25 -2.07 3.54
CA SER A 201 -3.91 -2.02 4.10
C SER A 201 -2.87 -2.03 3.01
N THR A 202 -1.81 -1.23 3.18
CA THR A 202 -0.65 -1.15 2.30
C THR A 202 0.64 -1.32 3.09
N VAL A 203 1.71 -1.68 2.40
CA VAL A 203 3.02 -1.98 2.98
C VAL A 203 4.11 -1.20 2.26
N GLY A 204 5.10 -0.73 3.01
CA GLY A 204 6.36 -0.22 2.48
C GLY A 204 7.53 -0.78 3.27
N VAL A 205 8.68 -0.91 2.61
CA VAL A 205 9.88 -1.54 3.19
C VAL A 205 11.12 -0.76 2.80
N SER A 206 11.85 -0.31 3.81
CA SER A 206 13.07 0.46 3.61
C SER A 206 13.96 0.38 4.86
N PRO A 207 15.29 0.50 4.72
CA PRO A 207 16.16 0.78 5.86
C PRO A 207 15.81 2.10 6.56
N ASN A 208 15.13 3.02 5.87
CA ASN A 208 14.64 4.25 6.45
C ASN A 208 13.13 4.16 6.75
N ILE A 209 12.75 4.27 8.01
CA ILE A 209 11.35 4.19 8.45
C ILE A 209 10.45 5.26 7.81
N ILE A 210 10.99 6.45 7.52
CA ILE A 210 10.25 7.54 6.89
C ILE A 210 9.92 7.18 5.45
N ASP A 211 10.89 6.63 4.73
CA ASP A 211 10.75 6.16 3.36
C ASP A 211 9.78 4.98 3.26
N ALA A 212 9.93 3.97 4.12
CA ALA A 212 8.99 2.85 4.22
C ALA A 212 7.56 3.31 4.51
N SER A 213 7.39 4.29 5.39
CA SER A 213 6.08 4.87 5.70
C SER A 213 5.49 5.59 4.49
N PHE A 214 6.32 6.32 3.77
CA PHE A 214 5.89 7.13 2.64
C PHE A 214 5.51 6.28 1.44
N GLU A 215 6.26 5.21 1.15
CA GLU A 215 5.89 4.19 0.16
C GLU A 215 4.49 3.64 0.44
N ALA A 216 4.23 3.21 1.69
CA ALA A 216 2.94 2.67 2.08
C ALA A 216 1.79 3.68 1.91
N LEU A 217 2.03 4.97 2.21
CA LEU A 217 1.07 6.06 2.02
C LEU A 217 0.79 6.34 0.54
N ILE A 218 1.83 6.35 -0.31
CA ILE A 218 1.68 6.54 -1.76
C ILE A 218 0.84 5.42 -2.35
N ASP A 219 1.13 4.16 -2.01
CA ASP A 219 0.33 3.02 -2.45
C ASP A 219 -1.13 3.16 -1.96
N SER A 220 -1.36 3.59 -0.72
CA SER A 220 -2.73 3.76 -0.18
C SER A 220 -3.53 4.80 -0.97
N ILE A 221 -2.92 5.94 -1.27
CA ILE A 221 -3.54 7.01 -2.08
C ILE A 221 -3.79 6.52 -3.51
N THR A 222 -2.81 5.86 -4.12
CA THR A 222 -2.92 5.31 -5.47
C THR A 222 -4.07 4.31 -5.57
N TYR A 223 -4.23 3.45 -4.55
CA TYR A 223 -5.32 2.48 -4.46
C TYR A 223 -6.69 3.17 -4.47
N LYS A 224 -6.86 4.21 -3.65
CA LYS A 224 -8.10 5.01 -3.62
C LYS A 224 -8.42 5.62 -4.99
N LEU A 225 -7.42 6.22 -5.65
CA LEU A 225 -7.61 6.89 -6.95
C LEU A 225 -7.94 5.90 -8.07
N MET A 226 -7.36 4.71 -8.04
CA MET A 226 -7.71 3.62 -8.96
C MET A 226 -9.18 3.22 -8.81
N GLY A 227 -9.68 3.06 -7.57
CA GLY A 227 -11.08 2.75 -7.30
C GLY A 227 -12.07 3.87 -7.66
N ALA A 228 -11.63 5.14 -7.60
CA ALA A 228 -12.43 6.28 -8.08
C ALA A 228 -12.53 6.32 -9.61
N THR A 229 -11.43 6.02 -10.30
CA THR A 229 -11.35 6.05 -11.78
C THR A 229 -12.12 4.89 -12.43
N GLY A 230 -12.14 3.72 -11.79
CA GLY A 230 -12.98 2.59 -12.23
C GLY A 230 -14.49 2.92 -12.23
N ARG A 231 -14.95 3.69 -11.22
CA ARG A 231 -16.33 4.17 -11.14
C ARG A 231 -16.65 5.25 -12.18
N LEU A 232 -15.70 6.12 -12.51
CA LEU A 232 -15.86 7.15 -13.57
C LEU A 232 -16.03 6.52 -14.96
N LYS A 233 -15.32 5.42 -15.26
CA LYS A 233 -15.50 4.68 -16.52
C LYS A 233 -16.85 3.98 -16.62
N GLN A 234 -17.43 3.52 -15.50
CA GLN A 234 -18.76 2.88 -15.49
C GLN A 234 -19.93 3.87 -15.50
N ALA A 235 -19.76 5.08 -14.98
CA ALA A 235 -20.81 6.13 -15.02
C ALA A 235 -20.88 6.87 -16.37
N SER A 236 -19.91 6.66 -17.26
CA SER A 236 -19.81 7.29 -18.58
C SER A 236 -20.16 6.34 -19.74
N ALA A 237 -20.66 5.13 -19.42
CA ALA A 237 -21.09 4.09 -20.35
C ALA A 237 -22.59 3.82 -20.15
#